data_AF-A0A9W7BR04-F1
#
_entry.id   AF-A0A9W7BR04-F1
#
_cell.length_a   1.000
_cell.length_b   1.000
_cell.length_c   1.000
_cell.angle_alpha   90.00
_cell.angle_beta   90.00
_cell.angle_gamma   90.00
#
_symmetry.space_group_name_H-M   'P 1'
#
loop_
_entity.id
_entity.type
_entity.pdbx_description
1 polymer ?
#
loop_
_entity_poly.entity_id
_entity_poly.type
_entity_poly.pdbx_seq_one_letter_code
_entity_poly.pdbx_strand_id
1 'polypeptide(L)'
;THPPHPNREKRALEASLPPITDEASLTLRKRLMEQQELREYNLREKEFDNMREKRLTVLRKAIDERDASNEFLAEQRVEALRQRKMEQRDKALTNIQNRRIKALRKLSKARKDVPTVGALGSRKNRDIIGEYADFSSKVYAPIRRDGKSQDAGGDKFDVLSKTAPMDSLENIAKMEATIPSKLTKTAIRKPQKQQQQTKTAADRKNLALTADLQLMDTIINTSGGEEEMQNVTVSATAMTSAAGTSPGWRAKTKKVERPATPVVPEVDEEAENEHMALILLQRLMRGRAVQNTMFEGKERRIELIKELRASEGVEQGDPGVLTQPERKERVHDAAIDTIAGETTSALFDFLGKELVRKEEKDKLQAMAAAAEKERIKREVEEGGKRQAEELLRSREDEAYRQITRMHHAAATTFVSDLMAQALEKVVAELVMKFAKGEAGGEVVGGEVEETAKELVGSFLKSGAEGIADVAKEGETDARILDAAQATVDQVMKDVTVNSTL
;
A
#
# COMPACT_ATOMS: atom_id res chain seq x y z
N THR A 1 -92.41 21.05 -10.11
CA THR A 1 -93.50 20.52 -9.26
C THR A 1 -92.86 19.68 -8.18
N HIS A 2 -92.84 20.15 -6.92
CA HIS A 2 -92.27 19.33 -5.84
C HIS A 2 -93.13 18.09 -5.61
N PRO A 3 -92.53 16.89 -5.44
CA PRO A 3 -93.28 15.70 -5.08
C PRO A 3 -94.01 15.96 -3.74
N PRO A 4 -95.28 15.53 -3.60
CA PRO A 4 -96.00 15.68 -2.35
C PRO A 4 -95.24 15.00 -1.21
N HIS A 5 -95.28 15.58 0.00
CA HIS A 5 -94.66 14.97 1.17
C HIS A 5 -95.22 13.55 1.38
N PRO A 6 -94.39 12.52 1.67
CA PRO A 6 -94.84 11.12 1.76
C PRO A 6 -95.99 10.90 2.74
N ASN A 7 -96.02 11.68 3.83
CA ASN A 7 -97.12 11.66 4.81
C ASN A 7 -98.45 12.18 4.25
N ARG A 8 -98.42 13.07 3.27
CA ARG A 8 -99.62 13.60 2.59
C ARG A 8 -100.16 12.60 1.59
N GLU A 9 -99.28 11.92 0.85
CA GLU A 9 -99.66 10.84 -0.09
C GLU A 9 -100.25 9.66 0.67
N LYS A 10 -99.65 9.27 1.80
CA LYS A 10 -100.17 8.24 2.69
C LYS A 10 -101.59 8.54 3.18
N ARG A 11 -101.84 9.75 3.69
CA ARG A 11 -103.18 10.18 4.12
C ARG A 11 -104.18 10.24 2.97
N ALA A 12 -103.77 10.66 1.79
CA ALA A 12 -104.63 10.68 0.61
C ALA A 12 -105.00 9.26 0.15
N LEU A 13 -104.05 8.32 0.22
CA LEU A 13 -104.28 6.92 -0.11
C LEU A 13 -105.21 6.27 0.92
N GLU A 14 -104.97 6.46 2.22
CA GLU A 14 -105.82 5.99 3.31
C GLU A 14 -107.28 6.46 3.16
N ALA A 15 -107.49 7.69 2.69
CA ALA A 15 -108.82 8.23 2.39
C ALA A 15 -109.47 7.63 1.13
N SER A 16 -108.67 7.13 0.18
CA SER A 16 -109.14 6.51 -1.08
C SER A 16 -109.41 5.00 -0.98
N LEU A 17 -109.16 4.38 0.18
CA LEU A 17 -109.36 2.95 0.38
C LEU A 17 -110.86 2.57 0.44
N PRO A 18 -111.25 1.40 -0.10
CA PRO A 18 -112.64 0.96 -0.06
C PRO A 18 -113.12 0.63 1.37
N PRO A 19 -114.44 0.78 1.65
CA PRO A 19 -115.05 0.50 2.96
C PRO A 19 -115.07 -1.00 3.29
N ILE A 20 -115.13 -1.36 4.58
CA ILE A 20 -114.97 -2.75 5.09
C ILE A 20 -116.28 -3.57 5.01
N THR A 21 -117.08 -3.37 3.97
CA THR A 21 -118.45 -3.93 3.92
C THR A 21 -118.55 -5.31 3.26
N ASP A 22 -117.59 -5.69 2.40
CA ASP A 22 -117.60 -6.93 1.61
C ASP A 22 -116.22 -7.64 1.59
N GLU A 23 -116.19 -8.97 1.47
CA GLU A 23 -114.96 -9.78 1.47
C GLU A 23 -114.03 -9.42 0.30
N ALA A 24 -114.61 -9.16 -0.88
CA ALA A 24 -113.85 -8.73 -2.06
C ALA A 24 -113.21 -7.35 -1.84
N SER A 25 -113.91 -6.42 -1.19
CA SER A 25 -113.39 -5.09 -0.87
C SER A 25 -112.25 -5.11 0.17
N LEU A 26 -112.30 -6.04 1.13
CA LEU A 26 -111.26 -6.25 2.13
C LEU A 26 -109.97 -6.79 1.52
N THR A 27 -110.07 -7.77 0.62
CA THR A 27 -108.89 -8.32 -0.07
C THR A 27 -108.21 -7.28 -0.96
N LEU A 28 -108.99 -6.44 -1.66
CA LEU A 28 -108.47 -5.34 -2.45
C LEU A 28 -107.77 -4.29 -1.57
N ARG A 29 -108.35 -3.92 -0.42
CA ARG A 29 -107.74 -3.00 0.55
C ARG A 29 -106.40 -3.51 1.06
N LYS A 30 -106.30 -4.79 1.44
CA LYS A 30 -105.03 -5.41 1.88
C LYS A 30 -103.96 -5.33 0.80
N ARG A 31 -104.30 -5.67 -0.45
CA ARG A 31 -103.36 -5.56 -1.58
C ARG A 31 -102.89 -4.13 -1.83
N LEU A 32 -103.79 -3.14 -1.72
CA LEU A 32 -103.41 -1.73 -1.90
C LEU A 32 -102.50 -1.23 -0.77
N MET A 33 -102.74 -1.67 0.47
CA MET A 33 -101.87 -1.37 1.62
C MET A 33 -100.49 -2.02 1.47
N GLU A 34 -100.42 -3.32 1.12
CA GLU A 34 -99.17 -4.03 0.87
C GLU A 34 -98.36 -3.37 -0.27
N GLN A 35 -99.02 -2.98 -1.37
CA GLN A 35 -98.36 -2.27 -2.47
C GLN A 35 -97.81 -0.91 -2.02
N GLN A 36 -98.53 -0.19 -1.16
CA GLN A 36 -98.05 1.07 -0.61
C GLN A 36 -96.85 0.84 0.31
N GLU A 37 -96.91 -0.13 1.21
CA GLU A 37 -95.80 -0.49 2.09
C GLU A 37 -94.56 -0.82 1.27
N LEU A 38 -94.68 -1.65 0.24
CA LEU A 38 -93.58 -1.98 -0.68
C LEU A 38 -93.00 -0.73 -1.36
N ARG A 39 -93.83 0.24 -1.76
CA ARG A 39 -93.35 1.52 -2.31
C ARG A 39 -92.59 2.34 -1.26
N GLU A 40 -93.08 2.41 -0.03
CA GLU A 40 -92.41 3.09 1.08
C GLU A 40 -91.07 2.40 1.43
N TYR A 41 -91.03 1.06 1.47
CA TYR A 41 -89.81 0.28 1.63
C TYR A 41 -88.81 0.57 0.50
N ASN A 42 -89.26 0.58 -0.75
CA ASN A 42 -88.40 0.86 -1.89
C ASN A 42 -87.83 2.30 -1.87
N LEU A 43 -88.60 3.29 -1.39
CA LEU A 43 -88.10 4.65 -1.21
C LEU A 43 -87.04 4.71 -0.11
N ARG A 44 -87.26 4.04 1.02
CA ARG A 44 -86.26 3.96 2.11
C ARG A 44 -85.00 3.23 1.67
N GLU A 45 -85.11 2.13 0.93
CA GLU A 45 -83.94 1.43 0.39
C GLU A 45 -83.14 2.34 -0.55
N LYS A 46 -83.80 3.11 -1.42
CA LYS A 46 -83.12 4.12 -2.26
C LYS A 46 -82.42 5.20 -1.42
N GLU A 47 -83.02 5.65 -0.32
CA GLU A 47 -82.37 6.59 0.60
C GLU A 47 -81.14 5.96 1.26
N PHE A 48 -81.23 4.71 1.70
CA PHE A 48 -80.10 3.96 2.25
C PHE A 48 -78.99 3.78 1.23
N ASP A 49 -79.33 3.44 -0.01
CA ASP A 49 -78.35 3.29 -1.09
C ASP A 49 -77.68 4.62 -1.43
N ASN A 50 -78.42 5.72 -1.50
CA ASN A 50 -77.83 7.06 -1.67
C ASN A 50 -76.88 7.42 -0.52
N MET A 51 -77.21 7.05 0.72
CA MET A 51 -76.33 7.26 1.88
C MET A 51 -75.10 6.35 1.86
N ARG A 52 -75.26 5.09 1.42
CA ARG A 52 -74.15 4.15 1.22
C ARG A 52 -73.22 4.64 0.11
N GLU A 53 -73.76 5.13 -1.00
CA GLU A 53 -73.00 5.67 -2.11
C GLU A 53 -72.21 6.91 -1.69
N LYS A 54 -72.81 7.84 -0.94
CA LYS A 54 -72.09 8.97 -0.32
C LYS A 54 -70.95 8.51 0.58
N ARG A 55 -71.14 7.46 1.39
CA ARG A 55 -70.05 6.88 2.19
C ARG A 55 -68.97 6.25 1.32
N LEU A 56 -69.35 5.49 0.29
CA LEU A 56 -68.41 4.84 -0.62
C LEU A 56 -67.58 5.85 -1.40
N THR A 57 -68.16 6.97 -1.83
CA THR A 57 -67.40 8.03 -2.51
C THR A 57 -66.34 8.66 -1.62
N VAL A 58 -66.64 8.89 -0.34
CA VAL A 58 -65.66 9.37 0.65
C VAL A 58 -64.56 8.33 0.86
N LEU A 59 -64.91 7.05 0.99
CA LEU A 59 -63.93 5.97 1.16
C LEU A 59 -63.03 5.81 -0.07
N ARG A 60 -63.59 5.89 -1.28
CA ARG A 60 -62.80 5.85 -2.52
C ARG A 60 -61.77 6.98 -2.56
N LYS A 61 -62.20 8.21 -2.29
CA LYS A 61 -61.28 9.36 -2.22
C LYS A 61 -60.16 9.16 -1.20
N ALA A 62 -60.49 8.64 -0.02
CA ALA A 62 -59.49 8.36 1.00
C ALA A 62 -58.48 7.28 0.57
N ILE A 63 -58.94 6.27 -0.18
CA ILE A 63 -58.05 5.24 -0.77
C ILE A 63 -57.17 5.87 -1.85
N ASP A 64 -57.74 6.65 -2.76
CA ASP A 64 -57.01 7.30 -3.84
C ASP A 64 -55.92 8.25 -3.29
N GLU A 65 -56.25 9.05 -2.25
CA GLU A 65 -55.29 9.94 -1.58
C GLU A 65 -54.15 9.17 -0.90
N ARG A 66 -54.48 8.05 -0.25
CA ARG A 66 -53.49 7.17 0.38
C ARG A 66 -52.58 6.53 -0.66
N ASP A 67 -53.15 6.04 -1.75
CA ASP A 67 -52.40 5.35 -2.80
C ASP A 67 -51.50 6.35 -3.55
N ALA A 68 -51.99 7.55 -3.88
CA ALA A 68 -51.17 8.63 -4.43
C ALA A 68 -50.02 9.03 -3.49
N SER A 69 -50.26 9.09 -2.18
CA SER A 69 -49.22 9.38 -1.19
C SER A 69 -48.15 8.27 -1.15
N ASN A 70 -48.58 7.00 -1.23
CA ASN A 70 -47.68 5.85 -1.27
C ASN A 70 -46.86 5.83 -2.57
N GLU A 71 -47.49 6.11 -3.71
CA GLU A 71 -46.83 6.23 -5.02
C GLU A 71 -45.77 7.32 -5.00
N PHE A 72 -46.09 8.50 -4.48
CA PHE A 72 -45.13 9.59 -4.35
C PHE A 72 -43.91 9.21 -3.50
N LEU A 73 -44.11 8.53 -2.37
CA LEU A 73 -43.01 8.03 -1.55
C LEU A 73 -42.20 6.94 -2.27
N ALA A 74 -42.86 6.08 -3.05
CA ALA A 74 -42.19 5.08 -3.87
C ALA A 74 -41.33 5.72 -4.97
N GLU A 75 -41.86 6.73 -5.67
CA GLU A 75 -41.14 7.51 -6.68
C GLU A 75 -39.89 8.18 -6.10
N GLN A 76 -40.00 8.81 -4.93
CA GLN A 76 -38.84 9.40 -4.26
C GLN A 76 -37.76 8.37 -3.93
N ARG A 77 -38.14 7.17 -3.46
CA ARG A 77 -37.19 6.08 -3.18
C ARG A 77 -36.50 5.62 -4.47
N VAL A 78 -37.25 5.47 -5.55
CA VAL A 78 -36.71 5.09 -6.86
C VAL A 78 -35.76 6.16 -7.39
N GLU A 79 -36.12 7.44 -7.29
CA GLU A 79 -35.29 8.54 -7.76
C GLU A 79 -34.01 8.68 -6.93
N ALA A 80 -34.08 8.50 -5.60
CA ALA A 80 -32.88 8.47 -4.75
C ALA A 80 -31.95 7.30 -5.12
N LEU A 81 -32.50 6.11 -5.41
CA LEU A 81 -31.71 4.97 -5.91
C LEU A 81 -31.09 5.27 -7.27
N ARG A 82 -31.84 5.90 -8.17
CA ARG A 82 -31.38 6.31 -9.50
C ARG A 82 -30.21 7.29 -9.38
N GLN A 83 -30.32 8.32 -8.54
CA GLN A 83 -29.24 9.29 -8.30
C GLN A 83 -27.97 8.62 -7.79
N ARG A 84 -28.07 7.73 -6.79
CA ARG A 84 -26.92 6.95 -6.30
C ARG A 84 -26.26 6.12 -7.40
N LYS A 85 -27.07 5.49 -8.27
CA LYS A 85 -26.55 4.70 -9.41
C LYS A 85 -25.92 5.59 -10.48
N MET A 86 -26.48 6.76 -10.74
CA MET A 86 -25.91 7.75 -11.66
C MET A 86 -24.55 8.25 -11.16
N GLU A 87 -24.42 8.57 -9.88
CA GLU A 87 -23.13 8.96 -9.29
C GLU A 87 -22.08 7.85 -9.38
N GLN A 88 -22.47 6.59 -9.12
CA GLN A 88 -21.57 5.44 -9.26
C GLN A 88 -21.10 5.28 -10.71
N ARG A 89 -22.01 5.42 -11.67
CA ARG A 89 -21.70 5.42 -13.10
C ARG A 89 -20.76 6.57 -13.46
N ASP A 90 -21.00 7.77 -12.95
CA ASP A 90 -20.18 8.94 -13.26
C ASP A 90 -18.77 8.83 -12.66
N LYS A 91 -18.64 8.27 -11.44
CA LYS A 91 -17.33 7.88 -10.87
C LYS A 91 -16.61 6.84 -11.74
N ALA A 92 -17.33 5.87 -12.32
CA ALA A 92 -16.73 4.92 -13.25
C ALA A 92 -16.30 5.60 -14.56
N LEU A 93 -17.12 6.50 -15.10
CA LEU A 93 -16.81 7.26 -16.32
C LEU A 93 -15.59 8.16 -16.12
N THR A 94 -15.49 8.87 -15.00
CA THR A 94 -14.30 9.70 -14.68
C THR A 94 -13.04 8.84 -14.58
N ASN A 95 -13.11 7.65 -13.98
CA ASN A 95 -12.00 6.71 -13.94
C ASN A 95 -11.59 6.23 -15.35
N ILE A 96 -12.55 5.94 -16.22
CA ILE A 96 -12.30 5.57 -17.63
C ILE A 96 -11.67 6.73 -18.39
N GLN A 97 -12.19 7.94 -18.23
CA GLN A 97 -11.64 9.16 -18.84
C GLN A 97 -10.20 9.41 -18.36
N ASN A 98 -9.92 9.28 -17.06
CA ASN A 98 -8.58 9.40 -16.51
C ASN A 98 -7.62 8.36 -17.09
N ARG A 99 -8.06 7.10 -17.24
CA ARG A 99 -7.28 6.05 -17.91
C ARG A 99 -7.03 6.40 -19.38
N ARG A 100 -8.04 6.88 -20.10
CA ARG A 100 -7.95 7.34 -21.50
C ARG A 100 -6.95 8.48 -21.64
N ILE A 101 -7.02 9.52 -20.81
CA ILE A 101 -6.09 10.66 -20.83
C ILE A 101 -4.66 10.19 -20.53
N LYS A 102 -4.46 9.32 -19.55
CA LYS A 102 -3.13 8.73 -19.25
C LYS A 102 -2.60 7.94 -20.43
N ALA A 103 -3.43 7.13 -21.09
CA ALA A 103 -3.05 6.36 -22.27
C ALA A 103 -2.68 7.27 -23.46
N LEU A 104 -3.52 8.26 -23.77
CA LEU A 104 -3.25 9.25 -24.81
C LEU A 104 -1.95 10.02 -24.56
N ARG A 105 -1.71 10.45 -23.32
CA ARG A 105 -0.46 11.13 -22.95
C ARG A 105 0.76 10.22 -23.14
N LYS A 106 0.68 8.96 -22.70
CA LYS A 106 1.76 7.98 -22.88
C LYS A 106 2.02 7.69 -24.36
N LEU A 107 0.97 7.51 -25.16
CA LEU A 107 1.09 7.30 -26.61
C LEU A 107 1.67 8.51 -27.33
N SER A 108 1.26 9.73 -26.96
CA SER A 108 1.83 10.96 -27.51
C SER A 108 3.32 11.07 -27.20
N LYS A 109 3.75 10.73 -25.97
CA LYS A 109 5.17 10.71 -25.61
C LYS A 109 5.93 9.61 -26.36
N ALA A 110 5.38 8.40 -26.41
CA ALA A 110 5.98 7.29 -27.14
C ALA A 110 6.16 7.61 -28.63
N ARG A 111 5.17 8.25 -29.28
CA ARG A 111 5.28 8.71 -30.68
C ARG A 111 6.40 9.73 -30.90
N LYS A 112 6.64 10.63 -29.94
CA LYS A 112 7.78 11.57 -29.99
C LYS A 112 9.12 10.85 -29.84
N ASP A 113 9.14 9.76 -29.08
CA ASP A 113 10.34 8.94 -28.84
C ASP A 113 10.60 7.93 -29.97
N VAL A 114 9.64 7.68 -30.89
CA VAL A 114 9.87 6.86 -32.08
C VAL A 114 10.88 7.57 -32.99
N PRO A 115 12.02 6.94 -33.30
CA PRO A 115 12.98 7.53 -34.21
C PRO A 115 12.34 7.72 -35.59
N THR A 116 12.55 8.88 -36.19
CA THR A 116 12.16 9.16 -37.57
C THR A 116 12.68 8.06 -38.50
N VAL A 117 11.83 7.63 -39.43
CA VAL A 117 12.08 6.54 -40.38
C VAL A 117 13.48 6.72 -41.00
N GLY A 118 14.41 5.84 -40.64
CA GLY A 118 15.82 5.89 -41.05
C GLY A 118 16.84 5.64 -39.92
N ALA A 119 16.46 5.82 -38.65
CA ALA A 119 17.35 5.61 -37.49
C ALA A 119 16.93 4.40 -36.64
N LEU A 120 16.75 3.25 -37.27
CA LEU A 120 16.44 1.99 -36.57
C LEU A 120 17.70 1.51 -35.82
N GLY A 121 17.75 1.73 -34.50
CA GLY A 121 18.79 1.18 -33.63
C GLY A 121 19.77 2.20 -33.02
N SER A 122 19.72 3.48 -33.40
CA SER A 122 20.52 4.51 -32.73
C SER A 122 19.83 4.92 -31.43
N ARG A 123 20.36 4.49 -30.28
CA ARG A 123 19.99 5.12 -29.00
C ARG A 123 20.34 6.59 -29.14
N LYS A 124 19.34 7.47 -29.07
CA LYS A 124 19.54 8.91 -29.15
C LYS A 124 20.56 9.29 -28.06
N ASN A 125 21.76 9.70 -28.47
CA ASN A 125 22.74 10.24 -27.53
C ASN A 125 22.10 11.43 -26.80
N ARG A 126 22.49 11.63 -25.53
CA ARG A 126 21.97 12.70 -24.69
C ARG A 126 22.17 14.04 -25.41
N ASP A 127 21.06 14.72 -25.72
CA ASP A 127 21.09 16.04 -26.34
C ASP A 127 21.35 17.10 -25.26
N ILE A 128 22.63 17.35 -24.99
CA ILE A 128 23.08 18.28 -23.95
C ILE A 128 22.57 19.69 -24.27
N ILE A 129 22.58 20.10 -25.54
CA ILE A 129 22.14 21.44 -25.93
C ILE A 129 20.64 21.59 -25.68
N GLY A 130 19.85 20.60 -26.08
CA GLY A 130 18.41 20.58 -25.80
C GLY A 130 18.08 20.57 -24.30
N GLU A 131 18.84 19.83 -23.49
CA GLU A 131 18.64 19.81 -22.03
C GLU A 131 18.98 21.15 -21.35
N TYR A 132 20.04 21.83 -21.76
CA TYR A 132 20.39 23.13 -21.17
C TYR A 132 19.52 24.28 -21.70
N ALA A 133 18.86 24.11 -22.86
CA ALA A 133 17.90 25.07 -23.39
C ALA A 133 16.53 25.02 -22.69
N ASP A 134 16.14 23.86 -22.14
CA ASP A 134 14.88 23.68 -21.40
C ASP A 134 15.13 23.74 -19.89
N PHE A 135 14.61 24.78 -19.22
CA PHE A 135 14.71 24.92 -17.76
C PHE A 135 13.94 23.84 -16.99
N SER A 136 13.01 23.13 -17.63
CA SER A 136 12.31 21.99 -17.03
C SER A 136 13.09 20.68 -17.14
N SER A 137 14.28 20.71 -17.77
CA SER A 137 15.12 19.53 -17.95
C SER A 137 15.70 19.03 -16.63
N LYS A 138 16.22 17.81 -16.67
CA LYS A 138 16.83 17.14 -15.51
C LYS A 138 18.05 17.86 -14.94
N VAL A 139 18.72 18.72 -15.74
CA VAL A 139 19.90 19.48 -15.29
C VAL A 139 19.51 20.52 -14.26
N TYR A 140 18.45 21.28 -14.52
CA TYR A 140 17.98 22.34 -13.64
C TYR A 140 16.93 21.84 -12.63
N ALA A 141 16.08 20.89 -13.03
CA ALA A 141 15.01 20.32 -12.21
C ALA A 141 15.16 18.78 -12.09
N PRO A 142 16.12 18.30 -11.28
CA PRO A 142 16.36 16.86 -11.14
C PRO A 142 15.20 16.15 -10.41
N ILE A 143 14.68 15.08 -11.01
CA ILE A 143 13.59 14.27 -10.45
C ILE A 143 14.15 13.29 -9.40
N ARG A 144 13.57 13.26 -8.20
CA ARG A 144 14.04 12.42 -7.08
C ARG A 144 14.02 10.90 -7.35
N ARG A 145 13.19 10.45 -8.29
CA ARG A 145 13.12 9.04 -8.71
C ARG A 145 14.44 8.56 -9.34
N ASP A 146 15.21 9.45 -9.93
CA ASP A 146 16.46 9.12 -10.62
C ASP A 146 17.68 9.09 -9.67
N GLY A 147 17.44 9.23 -8.36
CA GLY A 147 18.47 9.15 -7.33
C GLY A 147 18.99 10.52 -6.89
N LYS A 148 20.17 10.52 -6.26
CA LYS A 148 20.76 11.70 -5.62
C LYS A 148 21.13 12.74 -6.68
N SER A 149 20.54 13.93 -6.58
CA SER A 149 20.91 15.08 -7.39
C SER A 149 22.37 15.45 -7.11
N GLN A 150 23.09 15.92 -8.13
CA GLN A 150 24.47 16.37 -7.99
C GLN A 150 24.62 17.46 -6.92
N ASP A 151 23.56 18.23 -6.71
CA ASP A 151 23.50 19.36 -5.78
C ASP A 151 23.18 18.98 -4.32
N ALA A 152 22.70 17.74 -4.06
CA ALA A 152 22.37 17.27 -2.70
C ALA A 152 23.60 17.04 -1.79
N GLY A 153 24.78 17.53 -2.18
CA GLY A 153 26.02 17.47 -1.42
C GLY A 153 26.95 18.65 -1.70
N GLY A 154 26.40 19.80 -2.13
CA GLY A 154 27.17 21.02 -2.43
C GLY A 154 28.13 21.41 -1.31
N ASP A 155 27.70 21.31 -0.04
CA ASP A 155 28.53 21.60 1.14
C ASP A 155 29.84 20.81 1.20
N LYS A 156 29.89 19.58 0.66
CA LYS A 156 31.12 18.78 0.64
C LYS A 156 32.19 19.36 -0.28
N PHE A 157 31.76 20.15 -1.25
CA PHE A 157 32.60 20.82 -2.23
C PHE A 157 32.72 22.32 -1.96
N ASP A 158 32.04 22.83 -0.93
CA ASP A 158 32.16 24.23 -0.53
C ASP A 158 33.59 24.49 -0.03
N VAL A 159 34.30 25.32 -0.79
CA VAL A 159 35.70 25.68 -0.55
C VAL A 159 35.81 26.53 0.71
N LEU A 160 34.78 27.34 1.00
CA LEU A 160 34.75 28.23 2.17
C LEU A 160 34.84 27.45 3.48
N SER A 161 34.24 26.26 3.54
CA SER A 161 34.32 25.37 4.71
C SER A 161 35.70 24.76 4.95
N LYS A 162 36.53 24.67 3.90
CA LYS A 162 37.84 23.98 3.92
C LYS A 162 39.03 24.92 4.03
N THR A 163 38.84 26.21 3.72
CA THR A 163 39.91 27.20 3.75
C THR A 163 39.76 28.10 4.97
N ALA A 164 40.86 28.31 5.69
CA ALA A 164 40.90 29.34 6.73
C ALA A 164 40.69 30.73 6.10
N PRO A 165 39.99 31.66 6.77
CA PRO A 165 39.77 33.01 6.26
C PRO A 165 41.12 33.73 6.05
N MET A 166 41.27 34.37 4.90
CA MET A 166 42.53 35.04 4.48
C MET A 166 42.66 36.47 5.01
N ASP A 167 41.84 36.86 5.98
CA ASP A 167 41.83 38.21 6.53
C ASP A 167 43.00 38.46 7.49
N SER A 168 43.63 37.39 8.01
CA SER A 168 44.81 37.46 8.87
C SER A 168 46.10 37.20 8.09
N LEU A 169 47.10 38.06 8.30
CA LEU A 169 48.44 37.92 7.74
C LEU A 169 49.07 36.55 8.04
N GLU A 170 48.76 35.97 9.20
CA GLU A 170 49.27 34.65 9.59
C GLU A 170 48.76 33.53 8.67
N ASN A 171 47.51 33.63 8.21
CA ASN A 171 46.91 32.64 7.32
C ASN A 171 47.47 32.77 5.90
N ILE A 172 47.75 34.00 5.46
CA ILE A 172 48.43 34.27 4.18
C ILE A 172 49.86 33.71 4.20
N ALA A 173 50.61 33.89 5.29
CA ALA A 173 51.96 33.35 5.44
C ALA A 173 51.98 31.81 5.46
N LYS A 174 51.01 31.18 6.13
CA LYS A 174 50.83 29.71 6.10
C LYS A 174 50.54 29.22 4.67
N MET A 175 49.72 29.94 3.92
CA MET A 175 49.45 29.62 2.51
C MET A 175 50.72 29.74 1.66
N GLU A 176 51.48 30.84 1.80
CA GLU A 176 52.75 31.04 1.09
C GLU A 176 53.73 29.90 1.34
N ALA A 177 53.84 29.43 2.59
CA ALA A 177 54.71 28.32 2.96
C ALA A 177 54.27 26.97 2.34
N THR A 178 52.97 26.77 2.12
CA THR A 178 52.42 25.54 1.51
C THR A 178 52.44 25.54 -0.02
N ILE A 179 52.55 26.71 -0.65
CA ILE A 179 52.59 26.79 -2.12
C ILE A 179 53.96 26.30 -2.61
N PRO A 180 54.00 25.33 -3.55
CA PRO A 180 55.27 24.83 -4.05
C PRO A 180 56.06 25.93 -4.75
N SER A 181 57.37 25.97 -4.49
CA SER A 181 58.29 27.00 -5.00
C SER A 181 58.36 27.12 -6.53
N LYS A 182 57.76 26.18 -7.27
CA LYS A 182 57.62 26.21 -8.74
C LYS A 182 56.59 27.25 -9.21
N LEU A 183 55.60 27.59 -8.39
CA LEU A 183 54.60 28.60 -8.71
C LEU A 183 55.14 30.02 -8.46
N THR A 184 56.02 30.17 -7.46
CA THR A 184 56.57 31.46 -7.03
C THR A 184 57.93 31.79 -7.65
N LYS A 185 58.70 30.77 -8.07
CA LYS A 185 60.00 30.96 -8.74
C LYS A 185 59.91 30.47 -10.18
N THR A 186 60.21 31.36 -11.12
CA THR A 186 60.30 31.03 -12.56
C THR A 186 61.56 30.20 -12.84
N ALA A 187 61.45 28.88 -12.75
CA ALA A 187 62.52 27.97 -13.12
C ALA A 187 62.57 27.80 -14.65
N ILE A 188 63.37 28.62 -15.33
CA ILE A 188 63.64 28.46 -16.78
C ILE A 188 64.57 27.26 -16.96
N ARG A 189 64.02 26.10 -17.36
CA ARG A 189 64.79 24.90 -17.71
C ARG A 189 64.83 24.73 -19.23
N LYS A 190 66.04 24.64 -19.82
CA LYS A 190 66.22 24.29 -21.23
C LYS A 190 65.56 22.92 -21.49
N PRO A 191 64.69 22.76 -22.51
CA PRO A 191 64.04 21.48 -22.77
C PRO A 191 65.09 20.42 -23.09
N GLN A 192 65.23 19.44 -22.20
CA GLN A 192 65.99 18.23 -22.48
C GLN A 192 65.08 17.28 -23.29
N LYS A 193 65.56 16.79 -24.44
CA LYS A 193 64.83 15.81 -25.26
C LYS A 193 64.50 14.60 -24.39
N GLN A 194 63.22 14.42 -24.07
CA GLN A 194 62.76 13.22 -23.38
C GLN A 194 62.96 12.03 -24.32
N GLN A 195 63.67 11.00 -23.86
CA GLN A 195 63.66 9.70 -24.53
C GLN A 195 62.23 9.19 -24.52
N GLN A 196 61.56 9.22 -25.67
CA GLN A 196 60.18 8.78 -25.82
C GLN A 196 60.12 7.30 -25.44
N GLN A 197 59.48 6.98 -24.30
CA GLN A 197 59.14 5.60 -23.99
C GLN A 197 58.05 5.17 -24.98
N THR A 198 58.33 4.13 -25.79
CA THR A 198 57.46 3.60 -26.84
C THR A 198 56.21 2.94 -26.25
N LYS A 199 55.19 3.73 -25.92
CA LYS A 199 53.94 3.22 -25.35
C LYS A 199 52.86 3.00 -26.42
N THR A 200 52.87 3.78 -27.50
CA THR A 200 51.80 3.75 -28.53
C THR A 200 52.22 3.01 -29.79
N ALA A 201 51.26 2.47 -30.55
CA ALA A 201 51.53 1.86 -31.86
C ALA A 201 52.10 2.87 -32.87
N ALA A 202 51.64 4.12 -32.83
CA ALA A 202 52.19 5.21 -33.65
C ALA A 202 53.66 5.48 -33.32
N ASP A 203 54.03 5.49 -32.03
CA ASP A 203 55.42 5.71 -31.59
C ASP A 203 56.36 4.58 -32.06
N ARG A 204 55.88 3.34 -32.09
CA ARG A 204 56.63 2.19 -32.62
C ARG A 204 56.83 2.28 -34.14
N LYS A 205 55.83 2.75 -34.87
CA LYS A 205 55.92 3.00 -36.31
C LYS A 205 56.91 4.14 -36.61
N ASN A 206 56.85 5.21 -35.83
CA ASN A 206 57.76 6.33 -35.96
C ASN A 206 59.21 5.93 -35.63
N LEU A 207 59.42 5.07 -34.63
CA LEU A 207 60.75 4.53 -34.31
C LEU A 207 61.30 3.67 -35.45
N ALA A 208 60.49 2.77 -36.00
CA ALA A 208 60.88 1.97 -37.16
C ALA A 208 61.25 2.85 -38.36
N LEU A 209 60.44 3.88 -38.65
CA LEU A 209 60.72 4.83 -39.71
C LEU A 209 62.02 5.60 -39.46
N THR A 210 62.29 6.02 -38.22
CA THR A 210 63.56 6.69 -37.88
C THR A 210 64.76 5.77 -37.98
N ALA A 211 64.61 4.48 -37.66
CA ALA A 211 65.68 3.49 -37.80
C ALA A 211 65.98 3.22 -39.28
N ASP A 212 64.95 3.11 -40.12
CA ASP A 212 65.10 2.99 -41.57
C ASP A 212 65.76 4.23 -42.17
N LEU A 213 65.37 5.44 -41.73
CA LEU A 213 66.01 6.68 -42.18
C LEU A 213 67.48 6.76 -41.73
N GLN A 214 67.82 6.30 -40.52
CA GLN A 214 69.21 6.22 -40.06
C GLN A 214 70.03 5.20 -40.87
N LEU A 215 69.44 4.06 -41.20
CA LEU A 215 70.07 3.06 -42.06
C LEU A 215 70.31 3.63 -43.47
N MET A 216 69.31 4.31 -44.04
CA MET A 216 69.46 4.99 -45.34
C MET A 216 70.50 6.10 -45.28
N ASP A 217 70.56 6.88 -44.20
CA ASP A 217 71.58 7.91 -43.98
C ASP A 217 72.98 7.27 -43.89
N THR A 218 73.13 6.15 -43.16
CA THR A 218 74.41 5.42 -43.15
C THR A 218 74.77 4.89 -44.53
N ILE A 219 73.82 4.34 -45.28
CA ILE A 219 74.06 3.86 -46.65
C ILE A 219 74.50 5.02 -47.53
N ILE A 220 73.79 6.16 -47.50
CA ILE A 220 74.11 7.37 -48.28
C ILE A 220 75.49 7.92 -47.92
N ASN A 221 75.85 7.95 -46.63
CA ASN A 221 77.17 8.38 -46.18
C ASN A 221 78.27 7.38 -46.54
N THR A 222 77.98 6.07 -46.55
CA THR A 222 78.92 5.03 -47.01
C THR A 222 79.04 4.94 -48.54
N SER A 223 77.96 5.25 -49.28
CA SER A 223 77.97 5.28 -50.75
C SER A 223 78.46 6.62 -51.31
N GLY A 224 78.48 7.67 -50.47
CA GLY A 224 79.10 8.96 -50.76
C GLY A 224 80.57 9.04 -50.36
N GLY A 225 81.12 7.98 -49.77
CA GLY A 225 82.53 7.83 -49.40
C GLY A 225 83.11 6.56 -50.01
N GLU A 226 83.36 6.57 -51.31
CA GLU A 226 84.30 5.61 -51.91
C GLU A 226 85.71 5.98 -51.45
N GLU A 227 86.16 5.41 -50.33
CA GLU A 227 87.56 5.04 -50.09
C GLU A 227 87.65 4.16 -48.83
N GLU A 228 88.37 3.04 -48.97
CA GLU A 228 88.73 2.03 -47.95
C GLU A 228 87.72 0.92 -47.61
N MET A 229 87.60 -0.01 -48.56
CA MET A 229 87.31 -1.42 -48.30
C MET A 229 88.45 -2.05 -47.47
N GLN A 230 88.27 -2.23 -46.16
CA GLN A 230 89.06 -3.20 -45.37
C GLN A 230 88.18 -4.07 -44.46
N ASN A 231 88.38 -5.38 -44.68
CA ASN A 231 87.98 -6.52 -43.87
C ASN A 231 87.87 -6.26 -42.38
N VAL A 232 86.69 -6.51 -41.80
CA VAL A 232 86.55 -6.86 -40.39
C VAL A 232 85.53 -7.98 -40.23
N THR A 233 86.02 -9.21 -40.38
CA THR A 233 85.45 -10.40 -39.76
C THR A 233 85.67 -10.32 -38.25
N VAL A 234 84.61 -10.19 -37.45
CA VAL A 234 84.69 -10.36 -35.98
C VAL A 234 83.66 -11.38 -35.50
N SER A 235 84.23 -12.55 -35.25
CA SER A 235 83.89 -13.56 -34.24
C SER A 235 82.53 -13.48 -33.53
N ALA A 236 81.76 -14.56 -33.73
CA ALA A 236 80.92 -15.13 -32.72
C ALA A 236 81.77 -15.62 -31.54
N THR A 237 81.84 -14.88 -30.43
CA THR A 237 82.08 -15.38 -29.06
C THR A 237 81.89 -14.22 -28.06
N ALA A 238 80.72 -14.09 -27.43
CA ALA A 238 80.48 -13.48 -26.11
C ALA A 238 79.00 -13.12 -25.88
N MET A 239 78.09 -14.10 -25.83
CA MET A 239 76.70 -13.89 -25.38
C MET A 239 76.16 -15.12 -24.63
N THR A 240 76.93 -15.71 -23.72
CA THR A 240 76.44 -16.75 -22.79
C THR A 240 77.13 -16.67 -21.43
N SER A 241 76.94 -15.56 -20.70
CA SER A 241 77.15 -15.52 -19.24
C SER A 241 76.67 -14.20 -18.66
N ALA A 242 75.35 -14.06 -18.50
CA ALA A 242 74.76 -13.07 -17.59
C ALA A 242 73.32 -13.46 -17.23
N ALA A 243 73.13 -14.63 -16.60
CA ALA A 243 71.91 -14.92 -15.87
C ALA A 243 71.93 -14.13 -14.54
N GLY A 244 71.83 -12.81 -14.66
CA GLY A 244 71.63 -11.90 -13.55
C GLY A 244 70.15 -11.88 -13.17
N THR A 245 69.87 -12.21 -11.92
CA THR A 245 68.57 -12.12 -11.27
C THR A 245 67.90 -10.76 -11.55
N SER A 246 66.74 -10.78 -12.20
CA SER A 246 65.93 -9.59 -12.38
C SER A 246 65.32 -9.16 -11.04
N PRO A 247 65.43 -7.88 -10.61
CA PRO A 247 64.89 -7.43 -9.32
C PRO A 247 63.36 -7.59 -9.20
N GLY A 248 62.91 -8.02 -8.02
CA GLY A 248 61.56 -8.51 -7.69
C GLY A 248 60.37 -7.55 -7.82
N TRP A 249 60.54 -6.39 -8.46
CA TRP A 249 59.46 -5.43 -8.73
C TRP A 249 58.82 -5.66 -10.12
N ARG A 250 59.35 -6.61 -10.91
CA ARG A 250 58.73 -7.16 -12.12
C ARG A 250 57.92 -8.44 -11.86
N ALA A 251 57.68 -8.82 -10.61
CA ALA A 251 56.70 -9.85 -10.30
C ALA A 251 55.29 -9.24 -10.42
N LYS A 252 54.53 -9.64 -11.43
CA LYS A 252 53.11 -9.26 -11.56
C LYS A 252 52.37 -9.80 -10.34
N THR A 253 51.82 -8.91 -9.51
CA THR A 253 50.88 -9.27 -8.44
C THR A 253 49.70 -10.03 -9.08
N LYS A 254 49.44 -11.27 -8.63
CA LYS A 254 48.26 -12.03 -9.06
C LYS A 254 47.01 -11.22 -8.73
N LYS A 255 46.20 -10.88 -9.74
CA LYS A 255 44.89 -10.25 -9.53
C LYS A 255 44.00 -11.27 -8.82
N VAL A 256 43.29 -10.83 -7.79
CA VAL A 256 42.26 -11.64 -7.11
C VAL A 256 41.19 -11.98 -8.14
N GLU A 257 41.05 -13.26 -8.47
CA GLU A 257 40.02 -13.76 -9.39
C GLU A 257 38.67 -13.68 -8.69
N ARG A 258 37.71 -13.00 -9.33
CA ARG A 258 36.31 -13.01 -8.90
C ARG A 258 35.79 -14.44 -9.05
N PRO A 259 34.86 -14.90 -8.19
CA PRO A 259 34.21 -16.18 -8.40
C PRO A 259 33.61 -16.21 -9.81
N ALA A 260 33.80 -17.32 -10.53
CA ALA A 260 33.29 -17.49 -11.88
C ALA A 260 31.77 -17.29 -11.86
N THR A 261 31.28 -16.40 -12.74
CA THR A 261 29.85 -16.28 -13.00
C THR A 261 29.30 -17.66 -13.35
N PRO A 262 28.18 -18.10 -12.74
CA PRO A 262 27.61 -19.40 -13.05
C PRO A 262 27.30 -19.47 -14.55
N VAL A 263 27.98 -20.39 -15.24
CA VAL A 263 27.77 -20.68 -16.66
C VAL A 263 26.63 -21.68 -16.72
N VAL A 264 25.56 -21.31 -17.43
CA VAL A 264 24.50 -22.27 -17.79
C VAL A 264 25.16 -23.32 -18.71
N PRO A 265 25.04 -24.62 -18.41
CA PRO A 265 25.60 -25.65 -19.28
C PRO A 265 25.07 -25.45 -20.69
N GLU A 266 25.98 -25.39 -21.67
CA GLU A 266 25.62 -25.39 -23.09
C GLU A 266 24.85 -26.69 -23.33
N VAL A 267 23.55 -26.56 -23.56
CA VAL A 267 22.69 -27.71 -23.85
C VAL A 267 22.98 -28.08 -25.29
N ASP A 268 23.27 -29.36 -25.53
CA ASP A 268 23.51 -29.88 -26.88
C ASP A 268 22.34 -29.51 -27.79
N GLU A 269 22.61 -28.76 -28.87
CA GLU A 269 21.57 -28.29 -29.81
C GLU A 269 20.76 -29.46 -30.39
N GLU A 270 21.37 -30.65 -30.47
CA GLU A 270 20.72 -31.90 -30.87
C GLU A 270 19.65 -32.34 -29.87
N ALA A 271 19.94 -32.28 -28.56
CA ALA A 271 18.98 -32.61 -27.51
C ALA A 271 17.82 -31.60 -27.45
N GLU A 272 18.09 -30.31 -27.71
CA GLU A 272 17.02 -29.31 -27.81
C GLU A 272 16.12 -29.56 -29.03
N ASN A 273 16.70 -29.93 -30.17
CA ASN A 273 15.95 -30.28 -31.38
C ASN A 273 15.10 -31.55 -31.17
N GLU A 274 15.63 -32.54 -30.47
CA GLU A 274 14.87 -33.73 -30.06
C GLU A 274 13.72 -33.38 -29.12
N HIS A 275 13.97 -32.53 -28.12
CA HIS A 275 12.92 -32.04 -27.21
C HIS A 275 11.84 -31.25 -27.96
N MET A 276 12.23 -30.41 -28.92
CA MET A 276 11.28 -29.65 -29.74
C MET A 276 10.48 -30.55 -30.68
N ALA A 277 11.09 -31.59 -31.25
CA ALA A 277 10.41 -32.60 -32.04
C ALA A 277 9.39 -33.40 -31.19
N LEU A 278 9.76 -33.76 -29.96
CA LEU A 278 8.86 -34.42 -29.00
C LEU A 278 7.67 -33.52 -28.61
N ILE A 279 7.91 -32.22 -28.38
CA ILE A 279 6.84 -31.25 -28.11
C ILE A 279 5.90 -31.11 -29.31
N LEU A 280 6.45 -31.09 -30.53
CA LEU A 280 5.65 -31.04 -31.76
C LEU A 280 4.79 -32.29 -31.92
N LEU A 281 5.37 -33.48 -31.66
CA LEU A 281 4.64 -34.74 -31.66
C LEU A 281 3.52 -34.74 -30.61
N GLN A 282 3.80 -34.26 -29.40
CA GLN A 282 2.80 -34.13 -28.33
C GLN A 282 1.66 -33.18 -28.73
N ARG A 283 1.97 -32.06 -29.37
CA ARG A 283 0.97 -31.11 -29.89
C ARG A 283 0.12 -31.73 -30.99
N LEU A 284 0.73 -32.47 -31.91
CA LEU A 284 0.02 -33.20 -32.97
C LEU A 284 -0.89 -34.28 -32.40
N MET A 285 -0.42 -35.08 -31.44
CA MET A 285 -1.23 -36.12 -30.79
C MET A 285 -2.41 -35.52 -30.03
N ARG A 286 -2.21 -34.42 -29.30
CA ARG A 286 -3.29 -33.68 -28.63
C ARG A 286 -4.29 -33.09 -29.63
N GLY A 287 -3.79 -32.45 -30.69
CA GLY A 287 -4.61 -31.90 -31.76
C GLY A 287 -5.44 -32.98 -32.47
N ARG A 288 -4.84 -34.14 -32.76
CA ARG A 288 -5.51 -35.28 -33.38
C ARG A 288 -6.54 -35.91 -32.46
N ALA A 289 -6.26 -36.01 -31.16
CA ALA A 289 -7.23 -36.48 -30.18
C ALA A 289 -8.46 -35.56 -30.12
N VAL A 290 -8.26 -34.23 -30.07
CA VAL A 290 -9.36 -33.26 -30.13
C VAL A 290 -10.14 -33.39 -31.43
N GLN A 291 -9.46 -33.49 -32.57
CA GLN A 291 -10.11 -33.72 -33.86
C GLN A 291 -10.94 -35.01 -33.86
N ASN A 292 -10.41 -36.13 -33.37
CA ASN A 292 -11.13 -37.39 -33.30
C ASN A 292 -12.38 -37.28 -32.40
N THR A 293 -12.26 -36.65 -31.22
CA THR A 293 -13.44 -36.40 -30.36
C THR A 293 -14.48 -35.51 -31.04
N MET A 294 -14.04 -34.54 -31.85
CA MET A 294 -14.92 -33.68 -32.64
C MET A 294 -15.57 -34.45 -33.79
N PHE A 295 -14.84 -35.33 -34.49
CA PHE A 295 -15.38 -36.18 -35.55
C PHE A 295 -16.40 -37.16 -35.00
N GLU A 296 -16.11 -37.84 -33.89
CA GLU A 296 -17.08 -38.69 -33.20
C GLU A 296 -18.31 -37.91 -32.75
N GLY A 297 -18.12 -36.71 -32.20
CA GLY A 297 -19.21 -35.82 -31.81
C GLY A 297 -20.08 -35.41 -33.00
N LYS A 298 -19.45 -35.14 -34.16
CA LYS A 298 -20.14 -34.84 -35.42
C LYS A 298 -20.87 -36.05 -35.97
N GLU A 299 -20.28 -37.26 -35.92
CA GLU A 299 -20.93 -38.50 -36.37
C GLU A 299 -22.14 -38.83 -35.51
N ARG A 300 -22.03 -38.73 -34.17
CA ARG A 300 -23.16 -38.94 -33.26
C ARG A 300 -24.32 -37.97 -33.51
N ARG A 301 -24.03 -36.77 -34.00
CA ARG A 301 -25.01 -35.72 -34.28
C ARG A 301 -25.27 -35.55 -35.78
N ILE A 302 -24.82 -36.47 -36.63
CA ILE A 302 -24.89 -36.29 -38.09
C ILE A 302 -26.34 -36.34 -38.58
N GLU A 303 -27.18 -37.13 -37.93
CA GLU A 303 -28.62 -37.20 -38.19
C GLU A 303 -29.29 -35.89 -37.81
N LEU A 304 -29.05 -35.37 -36.60
CA LEU A 304 -29.53 -34.05 -36.19
C LEU A 304 -29.03 -32.93 -37.12
N ILE A 305 -27.77 -32.97 -37.55
CA ILE A 305 -27.23 -31.97 -38.49
C ILE A 305 -27.90 -32.10 -39.86
N LYS A 306 -28.19 -33.33 -40.32
CA LYS A 306 -28.94 -33.58 -41.56
C LYS A 306 -30.40 -33.14 -41.41
N GLU A 307 -31.01 -33.33 -40.25
CA GLU A 307 -32.37 -32.86 -39.93
C GLU A 307 -32.42 -31.34 -39.89
N LEU A 308 -31.45 -30.68 -39.24
CA LEU A 308 -31.35 -29.22 -39.20
C LEU A 308 -31.06 -28.63 -40.59
N ARG A 309 -30.20 -29.26 -41.39
CA ARG A 309 -30.01 -28.88 -42.80
C ARG A 309 -31.19 -29.24 -43.69
N ALA A 310 -31.94 -30.29 -43.36
CA ALA A 310 -33.17 -30.62 -44.07
C ALA A 310 -34.28 -29.66 -43.68
N SER A 311 -34.36 -29.14 -42.45
CA SER A 311 -35.26 -28.04 -42.10
C SER A 311 -34.85 -26.75 -42.81
N GLU A 312 -33.55 -26.49 -42.95
CA GLU A 312 -33.01 -25.36 -43.74
C GLU A 312 -33.25 -25.56 -45.25
N GLY A 313 -33.25 -26.81 -45.73
CA GLY A 313 -33.55 -27.19 -47.11
C GLY A 313 -35.05 -27.31 -47.43
N VAL A 314 -35.90 -27.57 -46.43
CA VAL A 314 -37.37 -27.52 -46.52
C VAL A 314 -37.84 -26.05 -46.52
N GLU A 315 -37.05 -25.12 -45.94
CA GLU A 315 -37.21 -23.68 -46.19
C GLU A 315 -36.67 -23.22 -47.56
N GLN A 316 -35.99 -24.09 -48.32
CA GLN A 316 -35.66 -23.89 -49.74
C GLN A 316 -36.56 -24.72 -50.68
N GLY A 317 -37.76 -25.10 -50.22
CA GLY A 317 -38.87 -25.48 -51.10
C GLY A 317 -39.57 -24.22 -51.60
N ASP A 318 -39.44 -23.94 -52.90
CA ASP A 318 -40.01 -22.84 -53.70
C ASP A 318 -39.82 -21.39 -53.18
N PRO A 319 -39.05 -20.53 -53.88
CA PRO A 319 -39.00 -19.08 -53.62
C PRO A 319 -40.27 -18.37 -54.14
N GLY A 320 -41.45 -18.88 -53.79
CA GLY A 320 -42.75 -18.42 -54.27
C GLY A 320 -43.80 -18.43 -53.17
N VAL A 321 -44.19 -17.24 -52.73
CA VAL A 321 -45.39 -16.93 -51.93
C VAL A 321 -45.29 -17.17 -50.41
N LEU A 322 -44.52 -16.31 -49.74
CA LEU A 322 -44.88 -15.83 -48.40
C LEU A 322 -45.27 -14.36 -48.53
N THR A 323 -46.45 -13.99 -48.03
CA THR A 323 -46.91 -12.61 -48.09
C THR A 323 -45.97 -11.73 -47.24
N GLN A 324 -45.69 -10.50 -47.68
CA GLN A 324 -44.78 -9.58 -46.99
C GLN A 324 -45.01 -9.39 -45.47
N PRO A 325 -46.23 -9.47 -44.89
CA PRO A 325 -46.40 -9.35 -43.43
C PRO A 325 -45.80 -10.53 -42.64
N GLU A 326 -46.00 -11.77 -43.07
CA GLU A 326 -45.57 -12.96 -42.32
C GLU A 326 -44.04 -13.07 -42.24
N ARG A 327 -43.33 -12.61 -43.27
CA ARG A 327 -41.86 -12.51 -43.25
C ARG A 327 -41.36 -11.48 -42.25
N LYS A 328 -42.09 -10.38 -42.04
CA LYS A 328 -41.72 -9.33 -41.08
C LYS A 328 -41.92 -9.81 -39.65
N GLU A 329 -42.99 -10.54 -39.38
CA GLU A 329 -43.26 -11.13 -38.07
C GLU A 329 -42.18 -12.16 -37.70
N ARG A 330 -41.79 -13.05 -38.62
CA ARG A 330 -40.71 -14.02 -38.35
C ARG A 330 -39.35 -13.36 -38.11
N VAL A 331 -39.02 -12.30 -38.84
CA VAL A 331 -37.77 -11.55 -38.62
C VAL A 331 -37.80 -10.82 -37.27
N HIS A 332 -38.96 -10.32 -36.86
CA HIS A 332 -39.14 -9.68 -35.58
C HIS A 332 -39.00 -10.68 -34.42
N ASP A 333 -39.61 -11.86 -34.54
CA ASP A 333 -39.51 -12.91 -33.52
C ASP A 333 -38.08 -13.44 -33.40
N ALA A 334 -37.38 -13.65 -34.53
CA ALA A 334 -35.97 -14.04 -34.52
C ALA A 334 -35.07 -12.95 -33.89
N ALA A 335 -35.40 -11.67 -34.08
CA ALA A 335 -34.67 -10.57 -33.44
C ALA A 335 -34.92 -10.53 -31.93
N ILE A 336 -36.16 -10.77 -31.49
CA ILE A 336 -36.50 -10.89 -30.06
C ILE A 336 -35.74 -12.07 -29.43
N ASP A 337 -35.74 -13.23 -30.07
CA ASP A 337 -35.03 -14.41 -29.58
C ASP A 337 -33.52 -14.19 -29.50
N THR A 338 -32.94 -13.44 -30.44
CA THR A 338 -31.51 -13.09 -30.39
C THR A 338 -31.21 -12.18 -29.19
N ILE A 339 -32.04 -11.16 -28.96
CA ILE A 339 -31.88 -10.24 -27.82
C ILE A 339 -32.13 -10.99 -26.49
N ALA A 340 -33.12 -11.87 -26.45
CA ALA A 340 -33.40 -12.71 -25.30
C ALA A 340 -32.23 -13.69 -25.02
N GLY A 341 -31.66 -14.29 -26.06
CA GLY A 341 -30.47 -15.15 -25.96
C GLY A 341 -29.25 -14.40 -25.44
N GLU A 342 -28.99 -13.18 -25.95
CA GLU A 342 -27.87 -12.36 -25.50
C GLU A 342 -28.02 -11.92 -24.05
N THR A 343 -29.22 -11.48 -23.65
CA THR A 343 -29.49 -11.04 -22.28
C THR A 343 -29.45 -12.19 -21.28
N THR A 344 -30.01 -13.36 -21.63
CA THR A 344 -29.95 -14.55 -20.78
C THR A 344 -28.54 -15.10 -20.66
N SER A 345 -27.77 -15.14 -21.75
CA SER A 345 -26.36 -15.52 -21.73
C SER A 345 -25.53 -14.58 -20.85
N ALA A 346 -25.70 -13.27 -21.00
CA ALA A 346 -25.02 -12.28 -20.16
C ALA A 346 -25.41 -12.40 -18.67
N LEU A 347 -26.67 -12.73 -18.38
CA LEU A 347 -27.13 -12.98 -17.01
C LEU A 347 -26.49 -14.23 -16.42
N PHE A 348 -26.44 -15.35 -17.15
CA PHE A 348 -25.79 -16.57 -16.68
C PHE A 348 -24.28 -16.40 -16.50
N ASP A 349 -23.62 -15.66 -17.39
CA ASP A 349 -22.22 -15.29 -17.24
C ASP A 349 -21.97 -14.45 -15.99
N PHE A 350 -22.88 -13.50 -15.70
CA PHE A 350 -22.81 -12.68 -14.50
C PHE A 350 -23.01 -13.52 -13.24
N LEU A 351 -24.07 -14.35 -13.20
CA LEU A 351 -24.37 -15.22 -12.07
C LEU A 351 -23.25 -16.26 -11.84
N GLY A 352 -22.66 -16.81 -12.91
CA GLY A 352 -21.52 -17.70 -12.82
C GLY A 352 -20.30 -17.01 -12.20
N LYS A 353 -20.00 -15.77 -12.59
CA LYS A 353 -18.91 -14.97 -12.01
C LYS A 353 -19.18 -14.61 -10.54
N GLU A 354 -20.42 -14.25 -10.19
CA GLU A 354 -20.79 -13.96 -8.80
C GLU A 354 -20.74 -15.20 -7.91
N LEU A 355 -21.12 -16.37 -8.44
CA LEU A 355 -21.02 -17.64 -7.71
C LEU A 355 -19.56 -17.97 -7.38
N VAL A 356 -18.66 -17.92 -8.38
CA VAL A 356 -17.22 -18.13 -8.16
C VAL A 356 -16.66 -17.10 -7.18
N ARG A 357 -17.04 -15.83 -7.32
CA ARG A 357 -16.61 -14.76 -6.39
C ARG A 357 -17.10 -15.01 -4.96
N LYS A 358 -18.31 -15.54 -4.79
CA LYS A 358 -18.85 -15.92 -3.48
C LYS A 358 -18.07 -17.07 -2.88
N GLU A 359 -17.80 -18.13 -3.65
CA GLU A 359 -16.99 -19.25 -3.18
C GLU A 359 -15.56 -18.84 -2.79
N GLU A 360 -14.93 -17.96 -3.58
CA GLU A 360 -13.63 -17.39 -3.25
C GLU A 360 -13.68 -16.56 -1.96
N LYS A 361 -14.72 -15.74 -1.79
CA LYS A 361 -14.93 -14.96 -0.57
C LYS A 361 -15.11 -15.85 0.65
N ASP A 362 -15.90 -16.91 0.55
CA ASP A 362 -16.15 -17.86 1.64
C ASP A 362 -14.85 -18.60 2.01
N LYS A 363 -14.04 -18.99 1.02
CA LYS A 363 -12.69 -19.56 1.25
C LYS A 363 -11.76 -18.59 1.97
N LEU A 364 -11.73 -17.31 1.56
CA LEU A 364 -10.92 -16.29 2.23
C LEU A 364 -11.39 -16.03 3.67
N GLN A 365 -12.70 -16.03 3.90
CA GLN A 365 -13.26 -15.90 5.25
C GLN A 365 -12.89 -17.09 6.14
N ALA A 366 -12.92 -18.31 5.61
CA ALA A 366 -12.47 -19.49 6.34
C ALA A 366 -10.97 -19.42 6.69
N MET A 367 -10.13 -18.97 5.77
CA MET A 367 -8.70 -18.76 6.04
C MET A 367 -8.48 -17.67 7.11
N ALA A 368 -9.20 -16.55 7.03
CA ALA A 368 -9.12 -15.48 8.03
C ALA A 368 -9.54 -15.97 9.42
N ALA A 369 -10.64 -16.73 9.50
CA ALA A 369 -11.11 -17.30 10.76
C ALA A 369 -10.12 -18.33 11.34
N ALA A 370 -9.43 -19.10 10.50
CA ALA A 370 -8.38 -20.01 10.95
C ALA A 370 -7.17 -19.25 11.51
N ALA A 371 -6.74 -18.18 10.83
CA ALA A 371 -5.65 -17.33 11.27
C ALA A 371 -5.97 -16.63 12.60
N GLU A 372 -7.21 -16.17 12.80
CA GLU A 372 -7.64 -15.54 14.05
C GLU A 372 -7.68 -16.54 15.21
N LYS A 373 -8.15 -17.78 14.97
CA LYS A 373 -8.06 -18.85 15.97
C LYS A 373 -6.62 -19.15 16.37
N GLU A 374 -5.70 -19.14 15.40
CA GLU A 374 -4.28 -19.35 15.68
C GLU A 374 -3.68 -18.18 16.47
N ARG A 375 -4.04 -16.94 16.14
CA ARG A 375 -3.65 -15.75 16.92
C ARG A 375 -4.13 -15.86 18.37
N ILE A 376 -5.42 -16.15 18.58
CA ILE A 376 -6.01 -16.31 19.91
C ILE A 376 -5.30 -17.43 20.68
N LYS A 377 -5.01 -18.57 20.01
CA LYS A 377 -4.27 -19.66 20.64
C LYS A 377 -2.89 -19.23 21.12
N ARG A 378 -2.13 -18.50 20.30
CA ARG A 378 -0.81 -17.96 20.69
C ARG A 378 -0.92 -16.92 21.79
N GLU A 379 -1.91 -16.03 21.74
CA GLU A 379 -2.15 -15.03 22.79
C GLU A 379 -2.49 -15.69 24.13
N VAL A 380 -3.28 -16.77 24.13
CA VAL A 380 -3.59 -17.53 25.34
C VAL A 380 -2.35 -18.27 25.86
N GLU A 381 -1.55 -18.89 24.98
CA GLU A 381 -0.30 -19.55 25.37
C GLU A 381 0.72 -18.57 25.94
N GLU A 382 0.89 -17.40 25.31
CA GLU A 382 1.75 -16.33 25.82
C GLU A 382 1.20 -15.72 27.11
N GLY A 383 -0.11 -15.50 27.19
CA GLY A 383 -0.79 -15.03 28.39
C GLY A 383 -0.57 -15.97 29.57
N GLY A 384 -0.68 -17.28 29.35
CA GLY A 384 -0.38 -18.31 30.34
C GLY A 384 1.09 -18.29 30.79
N LYS A 385 2.04 -18.09 29.86
CA LYS A 385 3.46 -17.94 30.20
C LYS A 385 3.73 -16.68 31.02
N ARG A 386 3.13 -15.54 30.64
CA ARG A 386 3.27 -14.27 31.37
C ARG A 386 2.73 -14.37 32.79
N GLN A 387 1.55 -14.96 32.97
CA GLN A 387 0.97 -15.20 34.30
C GLN A 387 1.87 -16.11 35.16
N ALA A 388 2.43 -17.17 34.58
CA ALA A 388 3.35 -18.04 35.28
C ALA A 388 4.65 -17.32 35.69
N GLU A 389 5.20 -16.49 34.81
CA GLU A 389 6.38 -15.68 35.10
C GLU A 389 6.11 -14.61 36.17
N GLU A 390 4.96 -13.95 36.13
CA GLU A 390 4.57 -12.94 37.12
C GLU A 390 4.35 -13.56 38.52
N LEU A 391 3.79 -14.77 38.57
CA LEU A 391 3.72 -15.56 39.80
C LEU A 391 5.11 -15.96 40.32
N LEU A 392 6.06 -16.25 39.43
CA LEU A 392 7.44 -16.53 39.84
C LEU A 392 8.12 -15.27 40.37
N ARG A 393 8.03 -14.16 39.64
CA ARG A 393 8.60 -12.86 40.05
C ARG A 393 8.03 -12.38 41.38
N SER A 394 6.72 -12.47 41.58
CA SER A 394 6.11 -12.09 42.87
C SER A 394 6.62 -12.94 44.04
N ARG A 395 6.82 -14.26 43.84
CA ARG A 395 7.47 -15.12 44.85
C ARG A 395 8.92 -14.73 45.10
N GLU A 396 9.68 -14.43 44.04
CA GLU A 396 11.06 -13.97 44.14
C GLU A 396 11.18 -12.61 44.84
N ASP A 397 10.27 -11.67 44.56
CA ASP A 397 10.19 -10.37 45.21
C ASP A 397 9.86 -10.49 46.70
N GLU A 398 8.94 -11.40 47.07
CA GLU A 398 8.64 -11.69 48.47
C GLU A 398 9.87 -12.29 49.18
N ALA A 399 10.56 -13.23 48.56
CA ALA A 399 11.80 -13.80 49.09
C ALA A 399 12.88 -12.73 49.24
N TYR A 400 13.06 -11.87 48.24
CA TYR A 400 13.99 -10.75 48.30
C TYR A 400 13.65 -9.79 49.43
N ARG A 401 12.38 -9.38 49.57
CA ARG A 401 11.92 -8.52 50.67
C ARG A 401 12.23 -9.13 52.03
N GLN A 402 12.05 -10.45 52.20
CA GLN A 402 12.39 -11.14 53.44
C GLN A 402 13.88 -11.10 53.71
N ILE A 403 14.71 -11.40 52.71
CA ILE A 403 16.18 -11.36 52.81
C ILE A 403 16.66 -9.94 53.14
N THR A 404 16.14 -8.91 52.49
CA THR A 404 16.49 -7.51 52.75
C THR A 404 16.10 -7.08 54.16
N ARG A 405 14.93 -7.51 54.65
CA ARG A 405 14.54 -7.28 56.07
C ARG A 405 15.50 -7.96 57.03
N MET A 406 15.89 -9.21 56.77
CA MET A 406 16.88 -9.93 57.58
C MET A 406 18.24 -9.23 57.57
N HIS A 407 18.72 -8.79 56.40
CA HIS A 407 19.98 -8.05 56.30
C HIS A 407 19.93 -6.70 56.99
N HIS A 408 18.83 -5.94 56.87
CA HIS A 408 18.68 -4.70 57.61
C HIS A 408 18.64 -4.94 59.12
N ALA A 409 17.92 -5.96 59.59
CA ALA A 409 17.92 -6.32 61.01
C ALA A 409 19.30 -6.76 61.51
N ALA A 410 20.06 -7.50 60.70
CA ALA A 410 21.43 -7.88 61.01
C ALA A 410 22.37 -6.66 61.03
N ALA A 411 22.21 -5.73 60.09
CA ALA A 411 22.99 -4.51 60.07
C ALA A 411 22.67 -3.59 61.25
N THR A 412 21.39 -3.43 61.62
CA THR A 412 21.01 -2.61 62.78
C THR A 412 21.51 -3.20 64.09
N THR A 413 21.43 -4.52 64.25
CA THR A 413 21.97 -5.22 65.43
C THR A 413 23.50 -5.11 65.50
N PHE A 414 24.20 -5.27 64.37
CA PHE A 414 25.65 -5.07 64.32
C PHE A 414 26.06 -3.63 64.65
N VAL A 415 25.35 -2.64 64.12
CA VAL A 415 25.61 -1.22 64.42
C VAL A 415 25.30 -0.92 65.88
N SER A 416 24.21 -1.47 66.45
CA SER A 416 23.90 -1.28 67.87
C SER A 416 24.97 -1.90 68.77
N ASP A 417 25.49 -3.09 68.42
CA ASP A 417 26.55 -3.75 69.19
C ASP A 417 27.86 -2.96 69.10
N LEU A 418 28.21 -2.44 67.92
CA LEU A 418 29.41 -1.63 67.74
C LEU A 418 29.29 -0.29 68.48
N MET A 419 28.10 0.33 68.46
CA MET A 419 27.82 1.52 69.27
C MET A 419 27.87 1.21 70.77
N ALA A 420 27.34 0.07 71.23
CA ALA A 420 27.43 -0.35 72.62
C ALA A 420 28.90 -0.56 73.04
N GLN A 421 29.71 -1.22 72.22
CA GLN A 421 31.15 -1.40 72.48
C GLN A 421 31.92 -0.07 72.47
N ALA A 422 31.59 0.85 71.56
CA ALA A 422 32.20 2.18 71.52
C ALA A 422 31.83 2.98 72.77
N LEU A 423 30.56 2.95 73.18
CA LEU A 423 30.08 3.57 74.42
C LEU A 423 30.77 2.96 75.64
N GLU A 424 30.90 1.64 75.72
CA GLU A 424 31.59 0.96 76.82
C GLU A 424 33.06 1.38 76.91
N LYS A 425 33.76 1.52 75.77
CA LYS A 425 35.14 2.04 75.72
C LYS A 425 35.22 3.50 76.18
N VAL A 426 34.32 4.36 75.70
CA VAL A 426 34.30 5.78 76.10
C VAL A 426 33.99 5.91 77.60
N VAL A 427 33.04 5.14 78.12
CA VAL A 427 32.71 5.10 79.55
C VAL A 427 33.91 4.58 80.35
N ALA A 428 34.58 3.52 79.91
CA ALA A 428 35.78 3.00 80.55
C ALA A 428 36.92 4.04 80.57
N GLU A 429 37.14 4.76 79.47
CA GLU A 429 38.12 5.85 79.39
C GLU A 429 37.75 7.01 80.32
N LEU A 430 36.48 7.42 80.37
CA LEU A 430 36.01 8.46 81.28
C LEU A 430 36.20 8.04 82.74
N VAL A 431 35.81 6.81 83.10
CA VAL A 431 36.04 6.25 84.45
C VAL A 431 37.54 6.22 84.78
N MET A 432 38.40 5.86 83.83
CA MET A 432 39.85 5.90 84.02
C MET A 432 40.40 7.31 84.16
N LYS A 433 39.86 8.31 83.44
CA LYS A 433 40.22 9.73 83.59
C LYS A 433 39.77 10.28 84.94
N PHE A 434 38.56 9.93 85.39
CA PHE A 434 38.08 10.26 86.73
C PHE A 434 38.93 9.59 87.81
N ALA A 435 39.31 8.31 87.65
CA ALA A 435 40.17 7.58 88.59
C ALA A 435 41.61 8.11 88.62
N LYS A 436 42.12 8.67 87.52
CA LYS A 436 43.43 9.34 87.44
C LYS A 436 43.46 10.75 88.02
N GLY A 437 42.32 11.29 88.46
CA GLY A 437 42.27 12.57 89.17
C GLY A 437 42.50 13.81 88.30
N GLU A 438 42.22 13.75 87.00
CA GLU A 438 42.32 14.89 86.05
C GLU A 438 40.96 15.49 85.71
N ALA A 439 40.15 15.82 86.72
CA ALA A 439 38.88 16.53 86.54
C ALA A 439 38.70 17.65 87.57
N GLY A 440 39.63 18.62 87.52
CA GLY A 440 39.38 19.98 87.97
C GLY A 440 39.28 20.87 86.73
N GLY A 441 38.10 20.94 86.13
CA GLY A 441 37.89 21.70 84.89
C GLY A 441 36.42 21.73 84.53
N GLU A 442 35.83 22.91 84.71
CA GLU A 442 34.47 23.30 84.37
C GLU A 442 34.09 22.82 82.96
N VAL A 443 33.02 22.03 82.88
CA VAL A 443 32.51 21.44 81.64
C VAL A 443 31.91 22.53 80.78
N VAL A 444 32.58 22.86 79.66
CA VAL A 444 32.03 23.63 78.55
C VAL A 444 30.92 22.81 77.90
N GLY A 445 29.70 22.91 78.44
CA GLY A 445 28.51 22.22 77.95
C GLY A 445 27.97 22.78 76.62
N GLY A 446 28.41 23.97 76.20
CA GLY A 446 27.89 24.64 75.00
C GLY A 446 28.34 24.01 73.68
N GLU A 447 29.63 23.67 73.56
CA GLU A 447 30.19 23.16 72.29
C GLU A 447 29.70 21.74 71.95
N VAL A 448 29.42 20.93 72.97
CA VAL A 448 28.90 19.56 72.78
C VAL A 448 27.42 19.59 72.33
N GLU A 449 26.64 20.57 72.79
CA GLU A 449 25.23 20.69 72.43
C GLU A 449 25.03 21.29 71.03
N GLU A 450 25.87 22.25 70.62
CA GLU A 450 25.86 22.79 69.25
C GLU A 450 26.33 21.77 68.22
N THR A 451 27.41 21.03 68.50
CA THR A 451 27.89 19.99 67.60
C THR A 451 26.90 18.82 67.48
N ALA A 452 26.22 18.46 68.57
CA ALA A 452 25.13 17.49 68.54
C ALA A 452 23.92 18.00 67.74
N LYS A 453 23.55 19.28 67.88
CA LYS A 453 22.45 19.90 67.10
C LYS A 453 22.78 20.03 65.62
N GLU A 454 24.02 20.36 65.26
CA GLU A 454 24.46 20.39 63.86
C GLU A 454 24.50 19.00 63.23
N LEU A 455 24.98 17.98 63.94
CA LEU A 455 24.98 16.60 63.47
C LEU A 455 23.55 16.04 63.32
N VAL A 456 22.70 16.22 64.34
CA VAL A 456 21.29 15.83 64.26
C VAL A 456 20.56 16.61 63.17
N GLY A 457 20.89 17.90 63.00
CA GLY A 457 20.36 18.76 61.94
C GLY A 457 20.80 18.33 60.54
N SER A 458 22.04 17.87 60.36
CA SER A 458 22.53 17.36 59.07
C SER A 458 21.90 16.02 58.72
N PHE A 459 21.68 15.13 59.71
CA PHE A 459 21.01 13.85 59.49
C PHE A 459 19.51 14.00 59.22
N LEU A 460 18.83 14.95 59.87
CA LEU A 460 17.42 15.23 59.61
C LEU A 460 17.19 15.94 58.26
N LYS A 461 18.12 16.80 57.82
CA LYS A 461 18.05 17.45 56.50
C LYS A 461 18.17 16.44 55.36
N SER A 462 19.10 15.48 55.43
CA SER A 462 19.21 14.45 54.37
C SER A 462 17.97 13.55 54.32
N GLY A 463 17.34 13.28 55.47
CA GLY A 463 16.07 12.54 55.52
C GLY A 463 14.89 13.33 54.92
N ALA A 464 14.83 14.64 55.18
CA ALA A 464 13.79 15.52 54.63
C ALA A 464 13.92 15.72 53.11
N GLU A 465 15.15 15.81 52.60
CA GLU A 465 15.43 15.87 51.15
C GLU A 465 14.99 14.58 50.45
N GLY A 466 15.27 13.41 51.03
CA GLY A 466 14.79 12.13 50.50
C GLY A 466 13.26 12.01 50.46
N ILE A 467 12.55 12.52 51.47
CA ILE A 467 11.07 12.53 51.49
C ILE A 467 10.52 13.49 50.43
N ALA A 468 11.15 14.65 50.24
CA ALA A 468 10.75 15.63 49.23
C ALA A 468 10.94 15.11 47.79
N ASP A 469 12.00 14.33 47.55
CA ASP A 469 12.26 13.77 46.22
C ASP A 469 11.31 12.61 45.90
N VAL A 470 10.96 11.76 46.87
CA VAL A 470 9.91 10.73 46.71
C VAL A 470 8.53 11.38 46.43
N ALA A 471 8.24 12.52 47.05
CA ALA A 471 6.99 13.26 46.78
C ALA A 471 6.95 13.85 45.35
N LYS A 472 8.09 14.35 44.85
CA LYS A 472 8.19 14.85 43.47
C LYS A 472 8.05 13.73 42.43
N GLU A 473 8.63 12.56 42.70
CA GLU A 473 8.45 11.37 41.85
C GLU A 473 6.97 10.96 41.77
N GLY A 474 6.25 10.98 42.91
CA GLY A 474 4.81 10.73 42.94
C GLY A 474 3.98 11.74 42.14
N GLU A 475 4.33 13.04 42.18
CA GLU A 475 3.67 14.06 41.35
C GLU A 475 3.93 13.85 39.85
N THR A 476 5.14 13.41 39.48
CA THR A 476 5.45 13.11 38.07
C THR A 476 4.68 11.90 37.57
N ASP A 477 4.54 10.86 38.39
CA ASP A 477 3.77 9.66 38.04
C ASP A 477 2.27 9.96 37.89
N ALA A 478 1.72 10.81 38.76
CA ALA A 478 0.34 11.28 38.65
C ALA A 478 0.09 12.04 37.32
N ARG A 479 1.01 12.91 36.91
CA ARG A 479 0.92 13.62 35.63
C ARG A 479 0.96 12.69 34.43
N ILE A 480 1.77 11.62 34.49
CA ILE A 480 1.87 10.62 33.43
C ILE A 480 0.56 9.81 33.32
N LEU A 481 -0.04 9.45 34.47
CA LEU A 481 -1.34 8.76 34.51
C LEU A 481 -2.48 9.62 33.95
N ASP A 482 -2.54 10.90 34.30
CA ASP A 482 -3.54 11.84 33.75
C ASP A 482 -3.39 12.00 32.23
N ALA A 483 -2.14 12.10 31.74
CA ALA A 483 -1.86 12.15 30.31
C ALA A 483 -2.30 10.87 29.59
N ALA A 484 -2.05 9.69 30.19
CA ALA A 484 -2.49 8.41 29.63
C ALA A 484 -4.03 8.32 29.58
N GLN A 485 -4.74 8.72 30.64
CA GLN A 485 -6.20 8.75 30.66
C GLN A 485 -6.77 9.68 29.58
N ALA A 486 -6.21 10.87 29.40
CA ALA A 486 -6.64 11.80 28.35
C ALA A 486 -6.49 11.20 26.94
N THR A 487 -5.41 10.44 26.68
CA THR A 487 -5.24 9.76 25.39
C THR A 487 -6.26 8.65 25.16
N VAL A 488 -6.59 7.89 26.21
CA VAL A 488 -7.61 6.83 26.14
C VAL A 488 -8.98 7.44 25.84
N ASP A 489 -9.33 8.54 26.51
CA ASP A 489 -10.61 9.23 26.28
C ASP A 489 -10.71 9.80 24.86
N GLN A 490 -9.60 10.27 24.30
CA GLN A 490 -9.56 10.76 22.93
C GLN A 490 -9.76 9.63 21.91
N VAL A 491 -9.13 8.49 22.12
CA VAL A 491 -9.35 7.28 21.30
C VAL A 491 -10.80 6.80 21.40
N MET A 492 -11.39 6.81 22.60
CA MET A 492 -12.79 6.43 22.78
C MET A 492 -13.75 7.39 22.06
N LYS A 493 -13.48 8.70 22.09
CA LYS A 493 -14.25 9.68 21.31
C LYS A 493 -14.15 9.42 19.81
N ASP A 494 -12.96 9.17 19.28
CA ASP A 494 -12.77 8.88 17.85
C ASP A 494 -13.48 7.59 17.41
N VAL A 495 -13.51 6.57 18.27
CA VAL A 495 -14.29 5.33 18.03
C VAL A 495 -15.79 5.62 18.02
N THR A 496 -16.30 6.44 18.95
CA THR A 496 -17.74 6.77 18.98
C THR A 496 -18.18 7.58 17.75
N VAL A 497 -17.38 8.55 17.30
CA VAL A 497 -17.68 9.38 16.11
C VAL A 497 -17.72 8.52 14.85
N ASN A 498 -16.80 7.56 14.71
CA ASN A 498 -16.77 6.63 13.59
C ASN A 498 -17.90 5.59 13.62
N SER A 499 -18.52 5.33 14.77
CA SER A 499 -19.67 4.42 14.88
C SER A 499 -21.02 5.08 14.55
N THR A 500 -21.05 6.42 14.49
CA THR A 500 -22.26 7.23 14.21
C THR A 500 -22.36 7.74 12.76
N LEU A 501 -21.37 7.39 11.91
CA LEU A 501 -21.37 7.58 10.45
C LEU A 501 -21.66 6.23 9.77
#